data_AF-A0AAD4W256-F1
#
_entry.id   AF-A0AAD4W256-F1
#
_cell.length_a   1.000
_cell.length_b   1.000
_cell.length_c   1.000
_cell.angle_alpha   90.00
_cell.angle_beta   90.00
_cell.angle_gamma   90.00
#
_symmetry.space_group_name_H-M   'P 1'
#
loop_
_entity.id
_entity.type
_entity.pdbx_description
1 polymer ?
#
loop_
_entity_poly.entity_id
_entity_poly.type
_entity_poly.pdbx_seq_one_letter_code
_entity_poly.pdbx_strand_id
1 'polypeptide(L)' 'MANLRFEIRPTTIQLLPSFHGKEEENPYHHLKTFFTISSTFNYGGVSEEQIRLRLFPFSLRDEATN' A
#
# COMPACT_ATOMS: atom_id res chain seq x y z
N MET A 1 -0.77 11.02 23.84
CA MET A 1 -0.94 10.06 22.71
C MET A 1 0.44 9.69 22.23
N ALA A 2 0.83 8.42 22.26
CA ALA A 2 2.16 8.01 21.81
C ALA A 2 2.23 8.21 20.29
N ASN A 3 3.09 9.13 19.84
CA ASN A 3 3.49 9.19 18.43
C ASN A 3 4.40 8.00 18.18
N LEU A 4 3.79 6.83 17.95
CA LEU A 4 4.49 5.65 17.49
C LEU A 4 4.99 5.96 16.08
N ARG A 5 6.28 6.28 15.97
CA ARG A 5 6.99 6.29 14.70
C ARG A 5 6.99 4.86 14.17
N PHE A 6 5.97 4.49 13.41
CA PHE A 6 6.02 3.26 12.64
C PHE A 6 6.76 3.51 11.32
N GLU A 7 7.68 2.60 11.02
CA GLU A 7 8.56 2.66 9.87
C GLU A 7 8.14 1.59 8.86
N ILE A 8 8.00 1.99 7.60
CA ILE A 8 7.77 1.07 6.49
C ILE A 8 9.12 0.54 6.05
N ARG A 9 9.34 -0.77 6.20
CA ARG A 9 10.58 -1.40 5.76
C ARG A 9 10.62 -1.49 4.24
N PRO A 10 11.78 -1.35 3.59
CA PRO A 10 11.90 -1.54 2.14
C PRO A 10 11.35 -2.90 1.66
N THR A 11 11.52 -3.94 2.47
CA THR A 11 10.98 -5.28 2.18
C THR A 11 9.45 -5.30 2.14
N THR A 12 8.77 -4.46 2.92
CA THR A 12 7.31 -4.29 2.85
C THR A 12 6.89 -3.69 1.51
N ILE A 13 7.62 -2.68 1.03
CA ILE A 13 7.33 -2.01 -0.24
C ILE A 13 7.47 -2.98 -1.41
N GLN A 14 8.47 -3.87 -1.38
CA GLN A 14 8.70 -4.88 -2.41
C GLN A 14 7.57 -5.92 -2.53
N LEU A 15 6.77 -6.11 -1.48
CA LEU A 15 5.66 -7.05 -1.47
C LEU A 15 4.36 -6.44 -2.02
N LEU A 16 4.29 -5.12 -2.19
CA LEU A 16 3.09 -4.46 -2.66
C LEU A 16 2.85 -4.73 -4.16
N PRO A 17 1.57 -4.80 -4.59
CA PRO A 17 1.28 -4.81 -6.02
C PRO A 17 1.68 -3.45 -6.63
N SER A 18 1.93 -3.44 -7.93
CA SER A 18 2.20 -2.22 -8.69
C SER A 18 1.06 -1.98 -9.68
N PHE A 19 0.65 -0.72 -9.79
CA PHE A 19 -0.32 -0.23 -10.76
C PHE A 19 0.29 0.96 -11.48
N HIS A 20 0.46 0.83 -12.79
CA HIS A 20 1.14 1.80 -13.65
C HIS A 20 0.19 2.84 -14.24
N GLY A 21 -1.12 2.61 -14.14
CA GLY A 21 -2.15 3.52 -14.65
C GLY A 21 -2.48 3.29 -16.13
N LYS A 22 -2.11 2.14 -16.69
CA LYS A 22 -2.33 1.84 -18.11
C LYS A 22 -3.75 1.36 -18.38
N GLU A 23 -4.22 1.53 -19.60
CA GLU A 23 -5.58 1.15 -20.02
C GLU A 23 -5.89 -0.34 -19.82
N GLU A 24 -4.87 -1.20 -19.97
CA GLU A 24 -4.99 -2.65 -19.76
C GLU A 24 -5.06 -3.06 -18.27
N GLU A 25 -4.67 -2.18 -17.35
CA GLU A 25 -4.68 -2.48 -15.92
C GLU A 25 -6.04 -2.19 -15.32
N ASN A 26 -6.62 -3.17 -14.62
CA ASN A 26 -7.90 -2.98 -13.95
C ASN A 26 -7.71 -2.39 -12.53
N PRO A 27 -8.19 -1.17 -12.25
CA PRO A 27 -8.00 -0.53 -10.93
C PRO A 27 -8.72 -1.29 -9.80
N TYR A 28 -9.84 -1.96 -10.07
CA TYR A 28 -10.53 -2.78 -9.07
C TYR A 28 -9.74 -4.03 -8.70
N HIS A 29 -9.08 -4.65 -9.68
CA HIS A 29 -8.19 -5.78 -9.41
C HIS A 29 -7.01 -5.33 -8.54
N HIS A 30 -6.39 -4.19 -8.87
CA HIS A 30 -5.32 -3.61 -8.07
C HIS A 30 -5.77 -3.35 -6.62
N LEU A 31 -6.90 -2.68 -6.42
CA LEU A 31 -7.42 -2.39 -5.08
C LEU A 31 -7.69 -3.66 -4.27
N LYS A 32 -8.27 -4.69 -4.88
CA LYS A 32 -8.53 -5.97 -4.21
C LYS A 32 -7.21 -6.62 -3.76
N THR A 33 -6.24 -6.71 -4.66
CA THR A 33 -4.92 -7.28 -4.37
C THR A 33 -4.18 -6.45 -3.31
N PHE A 34 -4.24 -5.13 -3.41
CA PHE A 34 -3.67 -4.21 -2.43
C PHE A 34 -4.27 -4.40 -1.04
N PHE A 35 -5.60 -4.49 -0.91
CA PHE A 35 -6.25 -4.73 0.38
C PHE A 35 -5.93 -6.11 0.96
N THR A 36 -5.81 -7.14 0.12
CA THR A 36 -5.38 -8.48 0.57
C THR A 36 -3.95 -8.49 1.08
N ILE A 37 -3.01 -7.81 0.41
CA ILE A 37 -1.60 -7.77 0.82
C ILE A 37 -1.43 -6.87 2.05
N SER A 38 -2.01 -5.67 2.04
CA SER A 38 -1.84 -4.70 3.12
C SER A 38 -2.41 -5.16 4.47
N SER A 39 -3.45 -5.98 4.48
CA SER A 39 -4.03 -6.56 5.70
C SER A 39 -3.09 -7.54 6.42
N THR A 40 -2.05 -8.05 5.73
CA THR A 40 -1.05 -8.93 6.33
C THR A 40 -0.01 -8.19 7.16
N PHE A 41 0.10 -6.86 7.01
CA PHE A 41 1.05 -6.05 7.77
C PHE A 41 0.44 -5.61 9.09
N ASN A 42 1.19 -5.82 10.17
CA ASN A 42 0.80 -5.38 11.51
C ASN A 42 1.91 -4.50 12.10
N TYR A 43 1.58 -3.24 12.33
CA TYR A 43 2.44 -2.28 13.02
C TYR A 43 1.71 -1.89 14.31
N GLY A 44 2.03 -2.58 15.40
CA GLY A 44 1.29 -2.46 16.67
C GLY A 44 0.94 -1.02 17.05
N GLY A 45 -0.33 -0.78 17.36
CA GLY A 45 -0.87 0.53 17.69
C GLY A 45 -1.23 1.42 16.49
N VAL A 46 -1.05 0.95 15.26
CA VAL A 46 -1.47 1.63 14.01
C VAL A 46 -2.69 0.91 13.44
N SER A 47 -3.73 1.65 13.05
CA SER A 47 -4.91 1.04 12.44
C SER A 47 -4.61 0.51 11.04
N GLU A 48 -5.35 -0.50 10.60
CA GLU A 48 -5.21 -1.05 9.25
C GLU A 48 -5.43 0.02 8.16
N GLU A 49 -6.36 0.94 8.39
CA GLU A 49 -6.59 2.09 7.52
C GLU A 49 -5.35 3.00 7.43
N GLN A 50 -4.72 3.33 8.57
CA GLN A 50 -3.49 4.12 8.58
C GLN A 50 -2.33 3.42 7.86
N ILE A 51 -2.25 2.10 7.97
CA ILE A 51 -1.28 1.28 7.24
C ILE A 51 -1.54 1.38 5.75
N ARG A 52 -2.78 1.13 5.31
CA ARG A 52 -3.20 1.21 3.90
C ARG A 52 -2.92 2.58 3.31
N LEU A 53 -3.31 3.66 3.99
CA LEU A 53 -3.11 5.03 3.52
C LEU A 53 -1.64 5.35 3.27
N ARG A 54 -0.73 4.82 4.10
CA ARG A 54 0.71 5.05 3.93
C ARG A 54 1.38 4.10 2.94
N LEU A 55 0.85 2.90 2.74
CA LEU A 55 1.36 1.93 1.76
C LEU A 55 0.86 2.20 0.34
N PHE A 56 -0.33 2.80 0.19
CA PHE A 56 -0.98 2.97 -1.11
C PHE A 56 -0.11 3.72 -2.14
N PRO A 57 0.59 4.83 -1.79
CA PRO A 57 1.46 5.52 -2.76
C PRO A 57 2.58 4.62 -3.29
N PHE A 58 3.08 3.68 -2.49
CA PHE A 58 4.12 2.74 -2.91
C PHE A 58 3.59 1.64 -3.84
N SER A 59 2.27 1.52 -4.01
CA SER A 59 1.64 0.62 -4.96
C SER A 59 1.43 1.24 -6.35
N LEU A 60 1.65 2.54 -6.50
CA LEU A 60 1.46 3.28 -7.75
C LEU A 60 2.80 3.46 -8.48
N ARG A 61 2.76 3.41 -9.81
CA ARG A 61 3.90 3.58 -10.72
C ARG A 61 3.49 4.45 -11.89
N ASP A 62 4.47 5.01 -12.58
CA ASP A 62 4.31 5.70 -13.87
C ASP A 62 3.11 6.68 -13.87
N GLU A 63 2.15 6.48 -14.77
CA GLU A 63 0.99 7.37 -14.98
C GLU A 63 0.09 7.45 -13.75
N ALA A 64 0.09 6.44 -12.88
CA ALA A 64 -0.70 6.43 -11.65
C ALA A 64 -0.08 7.22 -10.49
N THR A 65 1.12 7.81 -10.64
CA THR A 65 1.79 8.56 -9.55
C THR A 65 1.49 10.06 -9.50
N ASN A 66 0.78 10.59 -10.50
CA ASN A 66 0.49 12.03 -10.66
C ASN A 66 -0.82 12.50 -10.00
#